data_AF-A0A2D4NJW5-F1
#
_entry.id   AF-A0A2D4NJW5-F1
#
_cell.length_a   1.000
_cell.length_b   1.000
_cell.length_c   1.000
_cell.angle_alpha   90.00
_cell.angle_beta   90.00
_cell.angle_gamma   90.00
#
_symmetry.space_group_name_H-M   'P 1'
#
loop_
_entity.id
_entity.type
_entity.pdbx_description
1 polymer ?
#
loop_
_entity_poly.entity_id
_entity_poly.type
_entity_poly.pdbx_seq_one_letter_code
_entity_poly.pdbx_strand_id
1 'polypeptide(L)'
;KESIEEPSAKINVLLQAFISQLKLEGFALMADMVYVTQSAGRLMRAIFEIVLNRGWAQLTDKTLNLCKMIDKRMWQSMCPLRQFRKLPEEVVKKIEKKNFPFERLYDLN
;
A
#
# COMPACT_ATOMS: atom_id res chain seq x y z
N LYS A 1 13.64 -3.08 15.87
CA LYS A 1 14.23 -3.23 14.52
C LYS A 1 14.49 -4.71 14.33
N GLU A 2 13.87 -5.32 13.33
CA GLU A 2 14.14 -6.72 12.94
C GLU A 2 15.58 -6.83 12.44
N SER A 3 16.22 -7.98 12.63
CA SER A 3 17.55 -8.24 12.06
C SER A 3 17.44 -8.46 10.55
N ILE A 4 18.47 -8.11 9.78
CA ILE A 4 18.49 -8.29 8.31
C ILE A 4 18.32 -9.77 7.92
N GLU A 5 18.81 -10.67 8.78
CA GLU A 5 18.76 -12.12 8.56
C GLU A 5 17.42 -12.74 8.97
N GLU A 6 16.51 -11.96 9.55
CA GLU A 6 15.23 -12.47 10.04
C GLU A 6 14.26 -12.69 8.86
N PRO A 7 13.61 -13.87 8.76
CA PRO A 7 12.62 -14.10 7.71
C PRO A 7 11.46 -13.10 7.70
N SER A 8 11.11 -12.54 8.87
CA SER A 8 10.11 -11.48 9.02
C SER A 8 10.51 -10.21 8.27
N ALA A 9 11.78 -9.79 8.38
CA ALA A 9 12.32 -8.64 7.67
C ALA A 9 12.19 -8.81 6.15
N LYS A 10 12.48 -10.00 5.63
CA LYS A 10 12.29 -10.32 4.20
C LYS A 10 10.84 -10.13 3.78
N ILE A 11 9.88 -10.72 4.50
CA ILE A 11 8.45 -10.63 4.17
C ILE A 11 7.99 -9.16 4.22
N ASN A 12 8.42 -8.42 5.24
CA ASN A 12 8.08 -7.01 5.44
C ASN A 12 8.57 -6.17 4.25
N VAL A 13 9.85 -6.28 3.88
CA VAL A 13 10.41 -5.52 2.74
C VAL A 13 9.76 -5.92 1.42
N LEU A 14 9.47 -7.20 1.20
CA LEU A 14 8.79 -7.65 -0.03
C LEU A 14 7.37 -7.06 -0.14
N LEU A 15 6.62 -6.98 0.96
CA LEU A 15 5.30 -6.34 0.96
C LEU A 15 5.40 -4.84 0.68
N GLN A 16 6.37 -4.14 1.28
CA GLN A 16 6.60 -2.73 1.01
C GLN A 16 7.04 -2.47 -0.44
N ALA A 17 7.88 -3.33 -1.00
CA ALA A 17 8.30 -3.29 -2.40
C ALA A 17 7.11 -3.50 -3.35
N PHE A 18 6.20 -4.42 -3.00
CA PHE A 18 4.95 -4.63 -3.73
C PHE A 18 4.08 -3.36 -3.76
N ILE A 19 3.82 -2.74 -2.60
CA ILE A 19 3.02 -1.51 -2.49
C ILE A 19 3.68 -0.36 -3.28
N SER A 20 5.00 -0.30 -3.26
CA SER A 20 5.80 0.70 -3.99
C SER A 20 5.92 0.44 -5.50
N GLN A 21 5.33 -0.66 -5.99
CA GLN A 21 5.38 -1.08 -7.39
C GLN A 21 6.81 -1.26 -7.94
N LEU A 22 7.76 -1.64 -7.08
CA LEU A 22 9.14 -1.87 -7.49
C LEU A 22 9.24 -3.11 -8.38
N LYS A 23 10.11 -3.03 -9.38
CA LYS A 23 10.51 -4.19 -10.17
C LYS A 23 11.65 -4.88 -9.44
N LEU A 24 11.46 -6.15 -9.08
CA LEU A 24 12.51 -6.97 -8.48
C LEU A 24 13.21 -7.77 -9.59
N GLU A 25 14.54 -7.83 -9.51
CA GLU A 25 15.34 -8.69 -10.37
C GLU A 25 15.53 -10.06 -9.70
N GLY A 26 15.49 -11.13 -10.49
CA GLY A 26 15.66 -12.50 -10.01
C GLY A 26 14.35 -13.25 -9.77
N PHE A 27 14.31 -14.49 -10.27
CA PHE A 27 13.12 -15.34 -10.26
C PHE A 27 12.64 -15.68 -8.84
N ALA A 28 13.58 -16.03 -7.94
CA ALA A 28 13.24 -16.44 -6.58
C ALA A 28 12.57 -15.31 -5.77
N LEU A 29 13.11 -14.09 -5.81
CA LEU A 29 12.55 -12.94 -5.10
C LEU A 29 11.16 -12.54 -5.64
N MET A 30 10.97 -12.63 -6.96
CA MET A 30 9.67 -12.39 -7.57
C MET A 30 8.63 -13.43 -7.12
N ALA A 31 9.01 -14.71 -7.06
CA ALA A 31 8.13 -15.78 -6.59
C ALA A 31 7.73 -15.56 -5.11
N ASP A 32 8.70 -15.21 -4.25
CA ASP A 32 8.44 -14.91 -2.84
C ASP A 32 7.49 -13.70 -2.67
N MET A 33 7.70 -12.63 -3.43
CA MET A 33 6.81 -11.46 -3.40
C MET A 33 5.38 -11.84 -3.79
N VAL A 34 5.20 -12.63 -4.85
CA VAL A 34 3.88 -13.11 -5.29
C VAL A 34 3.24 -13.95 -4.18
N TYR A 35 3.98 -14.88 -3.58
CA TYR A 35 3.48 -15.71 -2.49
C TYR A 35 3.00 -14.89 -1.28
N VAL A 36 3.79 -13.91 -0.84
CA VAL A 36 3.42 -13.00 0.27
C VAL A 36 2.15 -12.22 -0.07
N THR A 37 2.08 -11.66 -1.27
CA THR A 37 1.00 -10.72 -1.66
C THR A 37 -0.34 -11.43 -1.92
N GLN A 38 -0.34 -12.70 -2.32
CA GLN A 38 -1.56 -13.52 -2.48
C GLN A 38 -2.38 -13.68 -1.18
N SER A 39 -1.71 -13.64 -0.03
CA SER A 39 -2.35 -13.79 1.29
C SER A 39 -2.45 -12.48 2.07
N ALA A 40 -1.56 -11.51 1.81
CA ALA A 40 -1.45 -10.26 2.55
C ALA A 40 -2.79 -9.51 2.73
N GLY A 41 -3.61 -9.43 1.68
CA GLY A 41 -4.91 -8.75 1.75
C GLY A 41 -5.88 -9.39 2.77
N ARG A 42 -5.99 -10.73 2.77
CA ARG A 42 -6.87 -11.45 3.71
C ARG A 42 -6.34 -11.39 5.13
N LEU A 43 -5.02 -11.53 5.31
CA LEU A 43 -4.38 -11.45 6.62
C LEU A 43 -4.55 -10.06 7.25
N MET A 44 -4.29 -8.99 6.48
CA MET A 44 -4.48 -7.63 7.00
C MET A 44 -5.94 -7.30 7.27
N ARG A 45 -6.87 -7.82 6.46
CA ARG A 45 -8.31 -7.68 6.72
C ARG A 45 -8.73 -8.35 8.02
N ALA A 46 -8.23 -9.55 8.30
CA ALA A 46 -8.49 -10.24 9.56
C ALA A 46 -7.96 -9.42 10.76
N ILE A 47 -6.75 -8.84 10.65
CA ILE A 47 -6.20 -7.96 11.68
C ILE A 47 -7.10 -6.73 11.89
N PHE A 48 -7.53 -6.08 10.81
CA PHE A 48 -8.46 -4.95 10.87
C PHE A 48 -9.74 -5.29 11.63
N GLU A 49 -10.38 -6.43 11.33
CA GLU A 49 -11.63 -6.84 11.97
C GLU A 49 -11.45 -7.18 13.45
N ILE A 50 -10.33 -7.82 13.83
CA ILE A 50 -9.99 -8.06 15.24
C ILE A 50 -9.85 -6.75 16.00
N VAL A 51 -9.15 -5.77 15.42
CA VAL A 51 -8.90 -4.47 16.04
C VAL A 51 -10.17 -3.64 16.15
N LEU A 52 -11.01 -3.68 15.11
CA LEU A 52 -12.32 -3.03 15.08
C LEU A 52 -13.24 -3.58 16.17
N ASN A 53 -13.33 -4.91 16.28
CA ASN A 53 -14.15 -5.58 17.30
C ASN A 53 -13.70 -5.28 18.73
N ARG A 54 -12.42 -4.95 18.93
CA ARG A 54 -11.88 -4.52 20.23
C ARG A 54 -12.12 -3.05 20.55
N GLY A 55 -12.69 -2.27 19.61
CA GLY A 55 -12.96 -0.84 19.80
C GLY A 55 -11.72 0.05 19.80
N TRP A 56 -10.59 -0.42 19.25
CA TRP A 56 -9.34 0.33 19.22
C TRP A 56 -9.31 1.29 18.03
N ALA A 57 -9.98 2.44 18.17
CA ALA A 57 -10.23 3.39 17.06
C ALA A 57 -8.95 3.78 16.29
N GLN A 58 -7.88 4.18 16.98
CA GLN A 58 -6.64 4.61 16.32
C GLN A 58 -5.98 3.47 15.53
N LEU A 59 -5.99 2.24 16.06
CA LEU A 59 -5.40 1.10 15.38
C LEU A 59 -6.31 0.60 14.25
N THR A 60 -7.62 0.76 14.39
CA THR A 60 -8.62 0.47 13.35
C THR A 60 -8.35 1.31 12.12
N ASP A 61 -8.13 2.61 12.28
CA ASP A 61 -7.77 3.50 11.17
C ASP A 61 -6.46 3.07 10.49
N LYS A 62 -5.40 2.80 11.27
CA LYS A 62 -4.11 2.34 10.74
C LYS A 62 -4.22 1.04 9.95
N THR A 63 -4.94 0.05 10.48
CA THR A 63 -5.11 -1.27 9.85
C THR A 63 -6.00 -1.19 8.61
N LEU A 64 -7.01 -0.32 8.60
CA LEU A 64 -7.80 -0.02 7.41
C LEU A 64 -6.95 0.62 6.31
N ASN A 65 -6.09 1.58 6.67
CA ASN A 65 -5.19 2.22 5.71
C ASN A 65 -4.19 1.21 5.14
N LEU A 66 -3.65 0.29 5.95
CA LEU A 66 -2.84 -0.82 5.45
C LEU A 66 -3.60 -1.72 4.46
N CYS A 67 -4.86 -2.07 4.76
CA CYS A 67 -5.70 -2.84 3.84
C CYS A 67 -5.84 -2.13 2.48
N LYS A 68 -6.13 -0.81 2.49
CA LYS A 68 -6.24 0.00 1.28
C LYS A 68 -4.93 0.06 0.50
N MET A 69 -3.79 0.24 1.19
CA MET A 69 -2.48 0.32 0.54
C MET A 69 -2.09 -0.99 -0.16
N ILE A 70 -2.42 -2.14 0.45
CA ILE A 70 -2.21 -3.45 -0.16
C ILE A 70 -3.14 -3.66 -1.35
N ASP A 71 -4.45 -3.42 -1.20
CA ASP A 71 -5.44 -3.64 -2.26
C ASP A 71 -5.20 -2.74 -3.49
N LYS A 72 -4.90 -1.46 -3.24
CA LYS A 72 -4.65 -0.48 -4.31
C LYS A 72 -3.21 -0.46 -4.80
N ARG A 73 -2.31 -1.22 -4.14
CA ARG A 73 -0.87 -1.26 -4.45
C ARG A 73 -0.28 0.15 -4.56
N MET A 74 -0.51 0.97 -3.55
CA MET A 74 -0.03 2.35 -3.47
C MET A 74 0.03 2.81 -2.02
N TRP A 75 0.92 3.74 -1.71
CA TRP A 75 1.00 4.34 -0.38
C TRP A 75 -0.07 5.43 -0.17
N GLN A 76 -0.46 5.63 1.09
CA GLN A 76 -1.41 6.67 1.48
C GLN A 76 -0.91 8.10 1.17
N SER A 77 0.41 8.29 1.11
CA SER A 77 1.05 9.57 0.74
C SER A 77 0.98 9.89 -0.76
N MET A 78 0.62 8.93 -1.60
CA MET A 78 0.51 9.13 -3.04
C MET A 78 -0.84 9.71 -3.42
N CYS A 79 -0.94 10.34 -4.60
CA CYS A 79 -2.18 10.97 -5.04
C CYS A 79 -3.30 9.93 -5.25
N PRO A 80 -4.50 10.13 -4.68
CA PRO A 80 -5.64 9.21 -4.83
C PRO A 80 -6.02 8.91 -6.29
N LEU A 81 -5.66 9.78 -7.24
CA LEU A 81 -5.90 9.59 -8.66
C LEU A 81 -5.23 8.34 -9.24
N ARG A 82 -4.19 7.79 -8.60
CA ARG A 82 -3.54 6.53 -8.99
C ARG A 82 -4.49 5.33 -9.00
N GLN A 83 -5.63 5.42 -8.31
CA GLN A 83 -6.65 4.36 -8.30
C GLN A 83 -7.36 4.19 -9.67
N PHE A 84 -7.32 5.20 -10.53
CA PHE A 84 -8.03 5.19 -11.81
C PHE A 84 -7.13 4.70 -12.94
N ARG A 85 -7.28 3.43 -13.35
CA ARG A 85 -6.51 2.83 -14.46
C ARG A 85 -6.69 3.52 -15.81
N LYS A 86 -7.79 4.26 -16.00
CA LYS A 86 -8.06 5.02 -17.24
C LYS A 86 -7.27 6.33 -17.31
N LEU A 87 -6.70 6.80 -16.19
CA LEU A 87 -5.96 8.04 -16.14
C LEU A 87 -4.49 7.79 -16.51
N PRO A 88 -3.90 8.57 -17.43
CA PRO A 88 -2.50 8.41 -17.78
C PRO A 88 -1.59 8.69 -16.57
N GLU A 89 -0.66 7.78 -16.31
CA GLU A 89 0.30 7.87 -15.20
C GLU A 89 1.12 9.17 -15.22
N GLU A 90 1.44 9.68 -16.41
CA GLU A 90 2.16 10.94 -16.59
C GLU A 90 1.37 12.16 -16.10
N VAL A 91 0.04 12.14 -16.17
CA VAL A 91 -0.81 13.21 -15.62
C VAL A 91 -0.77 13.16 -14.09
N VAL A 92 -0.87 11.97 -13.51
CA VAL A 92 -0.84 11.78 -12.06
C VAL A 92 0.51 12.23 -11.48
N LYS A 93 1.62 11.82 -12.10
CA LYS A 93 2.96 12.27 -11.70
C LYS A 93 3.13 13.78 -11.78
N LYS A 94 2.55 14.45 -12.79
CA LYS A 94 2.58 15.91 -12.89
C LYS A 94 1.82 16.58 -11.75
N ILE A 95 0.68 16.02 -11.34
CA ILE A 95 -0.11 16.52 -10.21
C ILE A 95 0.65 16.32 -8.89
N GLU A 96 1.22 15.15 -8.67
CA GLU A 96 2.03 14.85 -7.47
C GLU A 96 3.23 15.79 -7.33
N LYS A 97 3.93 16.09 -8.42
CA LYS A 97 5.05 17.05 -8.42
C LYS A 97 4.66 18.47 -8.00
N LYS A 98 3.40 18.86 -8.17
CA LYS A 98 2.91 20.20 -7.78
C LYS A 98 2.66 20.34 -6.28
N ASN A 99 2.70 19.24 -5.51
CA ASN A 99 2.36 19.23 -4.07
C ASN A 99 1.05 19.96 -3.75
N PHE A 100 0.08 19.87 -4.65
CA PHE A 100 -1.23 20.48 -4.49
C PHE A 100 -2.13 19.54 -3.67
N PRO A 101 -2.75 20.00 -2.56
CA PRO A 101 -3.63 19.15 -1.76
C PRO A 101 -4.75 18.57 -2.63
N PHE A 102 -4.99 17.26 -2.50
CA PHE A 102 -5.95 16.56 -3.35
C PHE A 102 -7.37 17.13 -3.20
N GLU A 103 -7.73 17.56 -1.99
CA GLU A 103 -9.02 18.13 -1.61
C GLU A 103 -9.34 19.39 -2.41
N ARG A 104 -8.32 20.15 -2.81
CA ARG A 104 -8.49 21.41 -3.57
C ARG A 104 -8.92 21.17 -5.02
N LEU A 105 -8.82 19.92 -5.51
CA LEU A 105 -9.37 19.56 -6.82
C LEU A 105 -10.91 19.59 -6.84
N TYR A 106 -11.57 19.45 -5.68
CA TYR A 106 -13.03 19.56 -5.58
C TYR A 106 -13.54 20.99 -5.70
N ASP A 107 -12.68 21.98 -5.46
CA ASP A 107 -13.02 23.41 -5.53
C ASP A 107 -13.05 23.93 -6.98
N LEU A 108 -12.60 23.12 -7.95
CA LEU A 108 -12.61 23.43 -9.37
C LEU A 108 -14.01 23.15 -9.96
N ASN A 109 -14.95 24.04 -9.68
CA ASN A 109 -16.24 24.13 -10.38
C ASN A 109 -16.18 25.20 -11.48
#